data_AF-A0A924VPI6-F1
#
_entry.id   AF-A0A924VPI6-F1
#
_cell.length_a   1.000
_cell.length_b   1.000
_cell.length_c   1.000
_cell.angle_alpha   90.00
_cell.angle_beta   90.00
_cell.angle_gamma   90.00
#
_symmetry.space_group_name_H-M   'P 1'
#
loop_
_entity.id
_entity.type
_entity.pdbx_description
1 polymer ?
#
loop_
_entity_poly.entity_id
_entity_poly.type
_entity_poly.pdbx_seq_one_letter_code
_entity_poly.pdbx_strand_id
1 'polypeptide(L)'
;MPEPRSTDTVSGLLAEIADVGRDRQRGGYSRPVFSTAERDLGVWFTAHAERRDLDVHTDLNGILWAILGDASAGDVVVTGSHHDSVPGGGAFDGPLGVCSALVALDKLRARGITPGRPLAIA
;
A
#
# COMPACT_ATOMS: atom_id res chain seq x y z
N MET A 1 -20.90 -9.96 -14.65
CA MET A 1 -19.76 -9.51 -13.83
C MET A 1 -19.18 -8.29 -14.53
N PRO A 2 -19.20 -7.08 -13.94
CA PRO A 2 -18.49 -5.94 -14.54
C PRO A 2 -17.00 -6.26 -14.63
N GLU A 3 -16.34 -5.79 -15.68
CA GLU A 3 -14.88 -5.89 -15.78
C GLU A 3 -14.22 -5.11 -14.62
N PRO A 4 -13.16 -5.65 -14.00
CA PRO A 4 -12.41 -4.91 -12.99
C PRO A 4 -11.82 -3.64 -13.63
N ARG A 5 -11.96 -2.49 -12.96
CA ARG A 5 -11.32 -1.25 -13.42
C ARG A 5 -9.81 -1.43 -13.35
N SER A 6 -9.03 -0.69 -14.14
CA SER A 6 -7.56 -0.85 -14.13
C SER A 6 -6.97 -0.72 -12.72
N THR A 7 -7.55 0.16 -11.90
CA THR A 7 -7.22 0.43 -10.48
C THR A 7 -7.51 -0.72 -9.51
N ASP A 8 -8.17 -1.79 -9.97
CA ASP A 8 -8.53 -2.96 -9.15
C ASP A 8 -7.50 -4.11 -9.30
N THR A 9 -6.39 -3.84 -10.01
CA THR A 9 -5.29 -4.80 -10.24
C THR A 9 -3.98 -4.30 -9.63
N VAL A 10 -3.09 -5.24 -9.28
CA VAL A 10 -1.77 -4.91 -8.72
C VAL A 10 -0.96 -4.05 -9.69
N SER A 11 -0.98 -4.41 -10.98
CA SER A 11 -0.32 -3.63 -12.04
C SER A 11 -0.91 -2.24 -12.22
N GLY A 12 -2.23 -2.08 -12.03
CA GLY A 12 -2.87 -0.76 -12.11
C GLY A 12 -2.48 0.15 -10.95
N LEU A 13 -2.47 -0.37 -9.72
CA LEU A 13 -1.99 0.37 -8.56
C LEU A 13 -0.51 0.78 -8.71
N LEU A 14 0.34 -0.12 -9.23
CA LEU A 14 1.73 0.20 -9.53
C LEU A 14 1.86 1.28 -10.64
N ALA A 15 0.93 1.32 -11.59
CA ALA A 15 0.93 2.33 -12.65
C ALA A 15 0.60 3.73 -12.12
N GLU A 16 -0.25 3.85 -11.09
CA GLU A 16 -0.61 5.14 -10.49
C GLU A 16 0.58 5.84 -9.83
N ILE A 17 1.54 5.07 -9.30
CA ILE A 17 2.74 5.58 -8.65
C ILE A 17 3.99 5.53 -9.55
N ALA A 18 3.82 5.22 -10.83
CA ALA A 18 4.93 4.91 -11.74
C ALA A 18 5.92 6.07 -11.90
N ASP A 19 5.50 7.32 -11.70
CA ASP A 19 6.35 8.51 -11.87
C ASP A 19 6.86 9.09 -10.54
N VAL A 20 6.41 8.55 -9.40
CA VAL A 20 6.78 9.08 -8.08
C VAL A 20 8.19 8.64 -7.71
N GLY A 21 9.12 9.59 -7.60
CA GLY A 21 10.50 9.33 -7.21
C GLY A 21 11.40 8.78 -8.33
N ARG A 22 11.05 8.97 -9.61
CA ARG A 22 11.90 8.58 -10.75
C ARG A 22 13.27 9.25 -10.70
N ASP A 23 14.34 8.44 -10.76
CA ASP A 23 15.72 8.94 -10.82
C ASP A 23 16.20 9.00 -12.27
N ARG A 24 16.24 10.20 -12.86
CA ARG A 24 16.70 10.40 -14.25
C ARG A 24 18.22 10.26 -14.44
N GLN A 25 18.99 10.35 -13.35
CA GLN A 25 20.45 10.26 -13.40
C GLN A 25 20.90 8.80 -13.32
N ARG A 26 20.31 8.02 -12.42
CA ARG A 26 20.67 6.62 -12.18
C ARG A 26 19.79 5.62 -12.95
N GLY A 27 18.63 6.06 -13.42
CA GLY A 27 17.55 5.17 -13.85
C GLY A 27 16.76 4.64 -12.65
N GLY A 28 15.58 4.07 -12.88
CA GLY A 28 14.76 3.51 -11.80
C GLY A 28 14.18 4.58 -10.87
N TYR A 29 14.29 4.36 -9.56
CA TYR A 29 13.69 5.18 -8.51
C TYR A 29 14.67 5.51 -7.38
N SER A 30 14.51 6.68 -6.78
CA SER A 30 15.22 7.11 -5.59
C SER A 30 14.20 7.73 -4.62
N ARG A 31 13.77 6.94 -3.64
CA ARG A 31 12.72 7.29 -2.68
C ARG A 31 13.22 7.13 -1.25
N PRO A 32 14.21 7.90 -0.79
CA PRO A 32 14.70 7.75 0.57
C PRO A 32 13.59 8.11 1.58
N VAL A 33 13.65 7.49 2.76
CA VAL A 33 12.76 7.76 3.89
C VAL A 33 12.71 9.28 4.17
N PHE A 34 11.52 9.82 4.44
CA PHE A 34 11.26 11.25 4.61
C PHE A 34 11.55 12.16 3.40
N SER A 35 11.71 11.61 2.20
CA SER A 35 11.71 12.41 0.97
C SER A 35 10.30 12.87 0.59
N THR A 36 10.18 13.84 -0.31
CA THR A 36 8.88 14.19 -0.90
C THR A 36 8.25 12.99 -1.60
N ALA A 37 9.04 12.20 -2.32
CA ALA A 37 8.52 11.02 -3.03
C ALA A 37 7.96 9.95 -2.07
N GLU A 38 8.62 9.71 -0.93
CA GLU A 38 8.09 8.80 0.09
C GLU A 38 6.84 9.35 0.77
N ARG A 39 6.78 10.66 1.07
CA ARG A 39 5.56 11.30 1.58
C ARG A 39 4.40 11.23 0.58
N ASP A 40 4.65 11.46 -0.71
CA ASP A 40 3.64 11.38 -1.76
C ASP A 40 3.08 9.95 -1.88
N LEU A 41 3.93 8.93 -1.72
CA LEU A 41 3.50 7.53 -1.64
C LEU A 41 2.68 7.25 -0.39
N GLY A 42 3.03 7.85 0.75
CA GLY A 42 2.23 7.78 1.97
C GLY A 42 0.83 8.39 1.78
N VAL A 43 0.74 9.56 1.14
CA VAL A 43 -0.56 10.19 0.80
C VAL A 43 -1.37 9.29 -0.14
N TRP A 44 -0.73 8.72 -1.16
CA TRP A 44 -1.37 7.76 -2.06
C TRP A 44 -1.89 6.54 -1.28
N PHE A 45 -1.07 5.94 -0.42
CA PHE A 45 -1.46 4.77 0.37
C PHE A 45 -2.67 5.07 1.27
N THR A 46 -2.61 6.17 2.03
CA THR A 46 -3.72 6.62 2.89
C THR A 46 -5.00 6.77 2.10
N ALA A 47 -4.95 7.43 0.94
CA ALA A 47 -6.14 7.59 0.09
C ALA A 47 -6.71 6.25 -0.41
N HIS A 48 -5.86 5.26 -0.71
CA HIS A 48 -6.31 3.93 -1.11
C HIS A 48 -6.90 3.14 0.05
N ALA A 49 -6.33 3.28 1.25
CA ALA A 49 -6.80 2.65 2.46
C ALA A 49 -8.15 3.24 2.92
N GLU A 50 -8.29 4.56 2.96
CA GLU A 50 -9.53 5.25 3.34
C GLU A 50 -10.68 4.93 2.39
N ARG A 51 -10.44 4.83 1.08
CA ARG A 51 -11.47 4.38 0.11
C ARG A 51 -11.93 2.94 0.32
N ARG A 52 -11.19 2.17 1.12
CA ARG A 52 -11.53 0.81 1.54
C ARG A 52 -12.04 0.80 2.98
N ASP A 53 -12.40 1.94 3.56
CA ASP A 53 -12.91 2.04 4.93
C ASP A 53 -11.95 1.40 5.95
N LEU A 54 -10.64 1.55 5.71
CA LEU A 54 -9.60 1.18 6.67
C LEU A 54 -9.32 2.37 7.58
N ASP A 55 -9.15 2.09 8.87
CA ASP A 55 -8.68 3.09 9.83
C ASP A 55 -7.17 3.26 9.66
N VAL A 56 -6.74 4.46 9.28
CA VAL A 56 -5.33 4.76 8.97
C VAL A 56 -4.72 5.59 10.09
N HIS A 57 -3.61 5.13 10.65
CA HIS A 57 -2.81 5.91 11.58
C HIS A 57 -1.33 5.76 11.30
N THR A 58 -0.54 6.75 11.73
CA THR A 58 0.92 6.71 11.66
C THR A 58 1.46 6.47 13.07
N ASP A 59 2.34 5.48 13.23
CA ASP A 59 2.99 5.24 14.51
C ASP A 59 4.18 6.19 14.76
N LEU A 60 4.81 6.06 15.92
CA LEU A 60 5.96 6.90 16.31
C LEU A 60 7.22 6.65 15.49
N ASN A 61 7.29 5.57 14.71
CA ASN A 61 8.37 5.27 13.78
C ASN A 61 8.07 5.76 12.35
N GLY A 62 6.90 6.36 12.11
CA GLY A 62 6.49 6.84 10.79
C GLY A 62 5.85 5.75 9.92
N ILE A 63 5.57 4.57 10.46
CA ILE A 63 4.89 3.50 9.70
C ILE A 63 3.41 3.84 9.59
N LEU A 64 2.86 3.70 8.39
CA LEU A 64 1.43 3.84 8.12
C LEU A 64 0.74 2.49 8.34
N TRP A 65 -0.25 2.48 9.21
CA TRP A 65 -1.04 1.30 9.54
C TRP A 65 -2.47 1.52 9.04
N ALA A 66 -2.92 0.70 8.10
CA ALA A 66 -4.30 0.72 7.60
C ALA A 66 -5.06 -0.53 8.06
N ILE A 67 -6.01 -0.37 8.97
CA ILE A 67 -6.61 -1.47 9.73
C ILE A 67 -8.08 -1.70 9.34
N LEU A 68 -8.43 -2.97 9.14
CA LEU A 68 -9.81 -3.44 9.05
C LEU A 68 -10.21 -4.15 10.35
N GLY A 69 -11.22 -3.60 11.02
CA GLY A 69 -11.75 -4.13 12.28
C GLY A 69 -11.10 -3.49 13.50
N ASP A 70 -11.37 -4.05 14.68
CA ASP A 70 -10.87 -3.51 15.95
C ASP A 70 -9.53 -4.14 16.33
N ALA A 71 -8.43 -3.40 16.17
CA ALA A 71 -7.10 -3.86 16.56
C ALA A 71 -6.92 -4.07 18.07
N SER A 72 -7.82 -3.57 18.91
CA SER A 72 -7.80 -3.83 20.36
C SER A 72 -8.43 -5.18 20.75
N ALA A 73 -9.14 -5.83 19.82
CA ALA A 73 -9.87 -7.07 20.07
C ALA A 73 -8.96 -8.32 20.14
N GLY A 74 -7.66 -8.20 19.87
CA GLY A 74 -6.68 -9.30 19.93
C GLY A 74 -5.63 -9.22 18.82
N ASP A 75 -4.91 -10.32 18.54
CA ASP A 75 -3.85 -10.26 17.52
C ASP A 75 -4.41 -9.97 16.11
N VAL A 76 -3.68 -9.12 15.41
CA VAL A 76 -3.95 -8.63 14.05
C VAL A 76 -3.11 -9.42 13.05
N VAL A 77 -3.69 -9.77 11.91
CA VAL A 77 -2.94 -10.33 10.78
C VAL A 77 -2.46 -9.17 9.90
N VAL A 78 -1.15 -9.00 9.80
CA VAL A 78 -0.52 -7.89 9.08
C VAL A 78 0.11 -8.39 7.78
N THR A 79 -0.02 -7.63 6.71
CA THR A 79 0.71 -7.82 5.45
C THR A 79 1.05 -6.46 4.85
N GLY A 80 1.97 -6.41 3.90
CA GLY A 80 2.39 -5.18 3.24
C GLY A 80 3.90 -5.22 2.98
N SER A 81 4.55 -4.06 2.98
CA SER A 81 5.96 -3.93 2.59
C SER A 81 6.50 -2.53 2.89
N HIS A 82 7.30 -1.95 1.99
CA HIS A 82 7.85 -0.62 2.14
C HIS A 82 7.64 0.22 0.88
N HIS A 83 7.72 1.54 1.01
CA HIS A 83 7.61 2.48 -0.10
C HIS A 83 8.94 3.12 -0.51
N ASP A 84 9.91 3.13 0.41
CA ASP A 84 11.22 3.69 0.17
C ASP A 84 12.02 2.81 -0.81
N SER A 85 13.06 3.40 -1.39
CA SER A 85 13.97 2.65 -2.25
C SER A 85 15.40 3.10 -2.10
N VAL A 86 16.32 2.17 -2.38
CA VAL A 86 17.71 2.50 -2.63
C VAL A 86 17.85 3.44 -3.85
N PRO A 87 18.95 4.21 -3.96
CA PRO A 87 19.19 5.04 -5.13
C PRO A 87 19.26 4.21 -6.42
N GLY A 88 18.43 4.57 -7.41
CA GLY A 88 18.31 3.83 -8.66
C GLY A 88 17.64 2.44 -8.52
N GLY A 89 16.86 2.25 -7.47
CA GLY A 89 16.12 1.01 -7.21
C GLY A 89 15.07 0.68 -8.27
N GLY A 90 14.64 -0.59 -8.28
CA GLY A 90 13.61 -1.09 -9.18
C GLY A 90 12.20 -0.58 -8.84
N ALA A 91 11.25 -0.83 -9.75
CA ALA A 91 9.85 -0.42 -9.59
C ALA A 91 9.09 -1.27 -8.55
N PHE A 92 9.51 -2.50 -8.32
CA PHE A 92 8.72 -3.52 -7.64
C PHE A 92 9.14 -3.79 -6.19
N ASP A 93 10.41 -3.61 -5.87
CA ASP A 93 10.94 -3.83 -4.52
C ASP A 93 10.32 -2.82 -3.56
N GLY A 94 9.50 -3.31 -2.64
CA GLY A 94 8.59 -2.53 -1.80
C GLY A 94 7.16 -2.40 -2.35
N PRO A 95 6.87 -1.52 -3.32
CA PRO A 95 5.50 -1.21 -3.75
C PRO A 95 4.69 -2.40 -4.23
N LEU A 96 5.31 -3.45 -4.76
CA LEU A 96 4.60 -4.67 -5.17
C LEU A 96 3.87 -5.31 -3.98
N GLY A 97 4.50 -5.36 -2.81
CA GLY A 97 3.88 -5.93 -1.61
C GLY A 97 2.68 -5.09 -1.13
N VAL A 98 2.83 -3.77 -1.08
CA VAL A 98 1.74 -2.85 -0.68
C VAL A 98 0.56 -2.93 -1.66
N CYS A 99 0.81 -2.88 -2.97
CA CYS A 99 -0.24 -3.00 -3.98
C CYS A 99 -0.92 -4.38 -3.93
N SER A 100 -0.15 -5.45 -3.68
CA SER A 100 -0.69 -6.80 -3.55
C SER A 100 -1.59 -6.94 -2.32
N ALA A 101 -1.21 -6.34 -1.19
CA ALA A 101 -2.01 -6.33 0.03
C ALA A 101 -3.37 -5.64 -0.17
N LEU A 102 -3.38 -4.45 -0.79
CA LEU A 102 -4.61 -3.72 -1.10
C LEU A 102 -5.55 -4.54 -2.01
N VAL A 103 -5.01 -5.15 -3.07
CA VAL A 103 -5.81 -5.97 -4.01
C VAL A 103 -6.25 -7.29 -3.36
N ALA A 104 -5.44 -7.88 -2.47
CA ALA A 104 -5.83 -9.07 -1.73
C ALA A 104 -7.04 -8.80 -0.83
N LEU A 105 -7.05 -7.66 -0.13
CA LEU A 105 -8.18 -7.21 0.67
C LEU A 105 -9.44 -7.06 -0.20
N ASP A 106 -9.34 -6.40 -1.35
CA ASP A 106 -10.47 -6.22 -2.28
C ASP A 106 -11.03 -7.58 -2.74
N LYS A 107 -10.14 -8.53 -3.06
CA LYS A 107 -10.54 -9.89 -3.45
C LYS A 107 -11.20 -10.68 -2.33
N LEU A 108 -10.76 -10.52 -1.08
CA LEU A 108 -11.43 -11.14 0.07
C LEU A 108 -12.85 -10.60 0.22
N ARG A 109 -13.03 -9.28 0.13
CA ARG A 109 -14.34 -8.63 0.20
C ARG A 109 -15.25 -9.03 -0.94
N ALA A 110 -14.74 -9.05 -2.17
CA ALA A 110 -15.51 -9.47 -3.35
C ALA A 110 -15.98 -10.94 -3.26
N ARG A 111 -15.30 -11.78 -2.46
CA ARG A 111 -15.68 -13.17 -2.16
C ARG A 111 -16.63 -13.30 -0.96
N GLY A 112 -17.01 -12.18 -0.31
CA GLY A 112 -17.85 -12.18 0.88
C GLY A 112 -17.16 -12.77 2.12
N ILE A 113 -15.82 -12.77 2.16
CA ILE A 113 -15.06 -13.31 3.30
C ILE A 113 -14.95 -12.23 4.38
N THR A 114 -15.52 -12.50 5.54
CA THR A 114 -15.29 -11.71 6.76
C THR A 114 -14.11 -12.32 7.53
N PRO A 115 -13.00 -11.59 7.71
CA PRO A 115 -11.87 -12.09 8.48
C PRO A 115 -12.25 -12.41 9.93
N GLY A 116 -11.80 -13.56 10.45
CA GLY A 116 -12.00 -13.93 11.86
C GLY A 116 -11.10 -13.17 12.84
N ARG A 117 -10.15 -12.38 12.34
CA ARG A 117 -9.25 -11.49 13.07
C ARG A 117 -9.15 -10.16 12.31
N PRO A 118 -8.84 -9.04 12.98
CA PRO A 118 -8.53 -7.80 12.29
C PRO A 118 -7.38 -7.99 11.29
N LEU A 119 -7.44 -7.26 10.19
CA LEU A 119 -6.37 -7.23 9.19
C LEU A 119 -5.70 -5.86 9.20
N ALA A 120 -4.39 -5.80 8.98
CA ALA A 120 -3.70 -4.54 8.74
C ALA A 120 -2.84 -4.61 7.47
N ILE A 121 -2.76 -3.47 6.80
CA ILE A 121 -1.80 -3.23 5.72
C ILE A 121 -0.79 -2.21 6.22
N ALA A 122 0.51 -2.56 6.17
CA ALA A 122 1.63 -1.72 6.55
C ALA A 122 2.85 -1.98 5.65
#